data_AF-A0A3A9SN30-F1
#
_entry.id   AF-A0A3A9SN30-F1
#
_cell.length_a   1.000
_cell.length_b   1.000
_cell.length_c   1.000
_cell.angle_alpha   90.00
_cell.angle_beta   90.00
_cell.angle_gamma   90.00
#
_symmetry.space_group_name_H-M   'P 1'
#
loop_
_entity.id
_entity.type
_entity.pdbx_description
1 polymer ?
#
loop_
_entity_poly.entity_id
_entity_poly.type
_entity_poly.pdbx_seq_one_letter_code
_entity_poly.pdbx_strand_id
1 'polypeptide(L)'
;MMKRKMGKIALSTTLSTLMMLTMPITALAGEWDIAVGDIAVNRTSETEQNVSQGDRSENDTNPTITGSSTEHTVTITAATGTTATVTLEDVHIESSSDNAPVSTHGGGNVTIELDGNSTITSYSNNYAGIQKENSENLTITDSDGTPSGSIAATGGRKAAGIGSGNEEDASSITITGNANVTASSFIGAGIGGGYKGSGSYITISENATVTASSDSGAGIGGGYAGNGSNITITGDANVTASSVIYGAGIGGGDSGNGSNITISGNATIIASSIEGGAGIGSGESGAWSNITISENATVHVAGGLSSDEYFFNGAAIGNGAYGRSNGSEVVDTSNLTTGSITIYDPGTTVDEIIAYIEQSQSQYDGQQDPDSGQQPPDDSQQSQAGSQQNPPIVPPVVNITEDNENAAPEAIPTRTRSGGSHSSNNNGATVNTPAPNIDYALFVAALNTQIEDYIKQLYEAINSGDSDKANAMIKEGLQLNLGNFVGLNSKTIALLEEVSKAGIATTIDFTYKNIDYRTLIPANAEIAPTSLLNKDGYCGALKLMKEYGRIEENNSPSDIG
;
A
#
# COMPACT_ATOMS: atom_id res chain seq x y z
N MET A 1 40.40 43.46 80.97
CA MET A 1 40.60 44.78 80.31
C MET A 1 39.53 44.90 79.23
N MET A 2 38.67 45.93 79.30
CA MET A 2 37.73 46.43 78.25
C MET A 2 36.63 45.46 77.71
N LYS A 3 35.34 45.68 78.05
CA LYS A 3 34.33 46.55 77.36
C LYS A 3 33.93 45.97 75.99
N ARG A 4 32.68 45.64 75.64
CA ARG A 4 31.38 46.37 75.64
C ARG A 4 30.27 45.37 75.18
N LYS A 5 29.07 45.30 75.78
CA LYS A 5 27.78 45.97 75.38
C LYS A 5 27.43 45.76 73.89
N MET A 6 26.24 45.42 73.39
CA MET A 6 24.79 45.37 73.75
C MET A 6 24.14 44.61 72.55
N GLY A 7 22.93 44.04 72.51
CA GLY A 7 21.73 43.96 73.36
C GLY A 7 20.95 42.68 72.97
N LYS A 8 20.18 42.06 73.87
CA LYS A 8 18.78 42.33 74.28
C LYS A 8 17.69 42.01 73.22
N ILE A 9 17.00 40.89 73.50
CA ILE A 9 15.53 40.72 73.64
C ILE A 9 14.73 40.11 72.46
N ALA A 10 13.85 39.17 72.88
CA ALA A 10 12.67 38.52 72.26
C ALA A 10 12.97 37.37 71.28
N LEU A 11 12.74 36.09 71.62
CA LEU A 11 11.51 35.36 72.01
C LEU A 11 10.48 35.24 70.87
N SER A 12 10.01 33.99 70.67
CA SER A 12 8.94 33.55 69.76
C SER A 12 9.45 33.15 68.37
N THR A 13 9.16 31.99 67.77
CA THR A 13 8.05 31.04 67.95
C THR A 13 8.48 29.70 67.33
N THR A 14 7.93 28.59 67.83
CA THR A 14 8.07 27.22 67.30
C THR A 14 7.88 27.15 65.78
N LEU A 15 8.90 26.70 65.05
CA LEU A 15 8.75 26.25 63.65
C LEU A 15 8.75 24.72 63.65
N SER A 16 7.57 24.14 63.80
CA SER A 16 7.32 22.73 63.50
C SER A 16 7.65 22.52 62.03
N THR A 17 8.73 21.78 61.76
CA THR A 17 9.11 21.33 60.43
C THR A 17 8.14 20.23 60.03
N LEU A 18 6.98 20.61 59.49
CA LEU A 18 6.12 19.69 58.73
C LEU A 18 6.82 19.45 57.39
N MET A 19 7.75 18.50 57.40
CA MET A 19 8.28 17.90 56.18
C MET A 19 7.11 17.11 55.59
N MET A 20 6.26 17.77 54.80
CA MET A 20 5.33 17.07 53.92
C MET A 20 6.20 16.20 53.02
N LEU A 21 6.20 14.91 53.31
CA LEU A 21 6.54 13.90 52.32
C LEU A 21 5.59 14.15 51.15
N THR A 22 6.05 14.90 50.15
CA THR A 22 5.46 14.87 48.82
C THR A 22 5.82 13.50 48.26
N MET A 23 5.09 12.48 48.71
CA MET A 23 5.01 11.24 47.95
C MET A 23 4.58 11.68 46.55
N PRO A 24 5.29 11.30 45.47
CA PRO A 24 4.71 11.44 44.16
C PRO A 24 3.38 10.70 44.24
N ILE A 25 2.27 11.42 44.06
CA ILE A 25 1.00 10.78 43.77
C ILE A 25 1.29 10.13 42.42
N THR A 26 1.64 8.85 42.42
CA THR A 26 1.46 8.01 41.25
C THR A 26 -0.04 8.05 41.02
N ALA A 27 -0.50 9.03 40.25
CA ALA A 27 -1.86 9.06 39.77
C ALA A 27 -2.01 7.76 38.98
N LEU A 28 -2.79 6.83 39.52
CA LEU A 28 -3.20 5.66 38.75
C LEU A 28 -3.90 6.21 37.51
N ALA A 29 -3.52 5.70 36.34
CA ALA A 29 -4.18 5.99 35.08
C ALA A 29 -5.70 5.89 35.28
N GLY A 30 -6.42 6.98 35.04
CA GLY A 30 -7.88 6.94 35.06
C GLY A 30 -8.37 6.25 33.79
N GLU A 31 -9.39 5.41 33.93
CA GLU A 31 -10.12 4.86 32.79
C GLU A 31 -11.24 5.82 32.36
N TRP A 32 -11.34 6.07 31.06
CA TRP A 32 -12.28 6.97 30.42
C TRP A 32 -12.97 6.27 29.25
N ASP A 33 -14.25 5.92 29.40
CA ASP A 33 -15.03 5.20 28.39
C ASP A 33 -15.65 6.18 27.39
N ILE A 34 -15.21 6.15 26.12
CA ILE A 34 -15.70 7.06 25.06
C ILE A 34 -17.21 6.90 24.80
N ALA A 35 -17.84 5.81 25.23
CA ALA A 35 -19.29 5.62 25.11
C ALA A 35 -20.11 6.60 25.99
N VAL A 36 -19.49 7.26 26.97
CA VAL A 36 -20.17 8.11 27.95
C VAL A 36 -20.18 9.59 27.57
N GLY A 37 -19.36 9.99 26.60
CA GLY A 37 -19.29 11.38 26.12
C GLY A 37 -17.93 11.73 25.55
N ASP A 38 -17.84 12.92 24.94
CA ASP A 38 -16.57 13.46 24.43
C ASP A 38 -15.51 13.52 25.54
N ILE A 39 -14.28 13.12 25.19
CA ILE A 39 -13.14 13.13 26.11
C ILE A 39 -12.17 14.20 25.65
N ALA A 40 -11.83 15.13 26.55
CA ALA A 40 -10.82 16.14 26.30
C ALA A 40 -9.63 15.98 27.27
N VAL A 41 -8.45 15.74 26.73
CA VAL A 41 -7.16 15.64 27.45
C VAL A 41 -6.41 16.96 27.25
N ASN A 42 -6.10 17.67 28.34
CA ASN A 42 -5.47 18.99 28.27
C ASN A 42 -4.21 19.06 29.14
N ARG A 43 -3.04 19.06 28.50
CA ARG A 43 -1.73 19.21 29.15
C ARG A 43 -1.34 20.68 29.23
N THR A 44 -1.30 21.23 30.45
CA THR A 44 -0.97 22.64 30.71
C THR A 44 0.46 22.82 31.22
N SER A 45 1.05 21.79 31.83
CA SER A 45 2.43 21.79 32.33
C SER A 45 3.00 20.37 32.41
N GLU A 46 4.28 20.21 32.77
CA GLU A 46 4.94 18.90 32.96
C GLU A 46 4.32 18.04 34.06
N THR A 47 3.56 18.62 34.99
CA THR A 47 2.94 17.87 36.10
C THR A 47 1.42 17.88 36.05
N GLU A 48 0.82 18.66 35.15
CA GLU A 48 -0.62 18.87 35.09
C GLU A 48 -1.18 18.50 33.72
N GLN A 49 -2.02 17.48 33.70
CA GLN A 49 -2.81 17.06 32.56
C GLN A 49 -4.23 16.82 33.06
N ASN A 50 -5.16 17.68 32.66
CA ASN A 50 -6.55 17.56 33.08
C ASN A 50 -7.36 16.85 32.01
N VAL A 51 -8.07 15.79 32.39
CA VAL A 51 -8.95 15.05 31.51
C VAL A 51 -10.39 15.35 31.92
N SER A 52 -11.25 15.64 30.94
CA SER A 52 -12.65 15.95 31.17
C SER A 52 -13.59 15.16 30.27
N GLN A 53 -14.70 14.72 30.84
CA GLN A 53 -15.79 14.03 30.15
C GLN A 53 -17.11 14.35 30.85
N GLY A 54 -17.98 15.10 30.19
CA GLY A 54 -19.19 15.65 30.82
C GLY A 54 -18.86 16.46 32.08
N ASP A 55 -19.44 16.08 33.22
CA ASP A 55 -19.19 16.73 34.52
C ASP A 55 -17.93 16.21 35.24
N ARG A 56 -17.30 15.12 34.76
CA ARG A 56 -16.06 14.57 35.34
C ARG A 56 -14.87 15.37 34.83
N SER A 57 -14.03 15.85 35.75
CA SER A 57 -12.79 16.56 35.41
C SER A 57 -11.75 16.31 36.50
N GLU A 58 -10.59 15.76 36.12
CA GLU A 58 -9.53 15.46 37.08
C GLU A 58 -8.14 15.50 36.43
N ASN A 59 -7.12 15.75 37.28
CA ASN A 59 -5.74 15.69 36.86
C ASN A 59 -5.29 14.23 36.72
N ASP A 60 -5.13 13.79 35.48
CA ASP A 60 -4.73 12.45 35.08
C ASP A 60 -3.60 12.55 34.04
N THR A 61 -2.40 12.20 34.49
CA THR A 61 -1.17 12.33 33.70
C THR A 61 -0.96 11.19 32.71
N ASN A 62 -1.73 10.10 32.81
CA ASN A 62 -1.64 8.97 31.90
C ASN A 62 -3.02 8.29 31.72
N PRO A 63 -4.03 8.99 31.18
CA PRO A 63 -5.36 8.44 31.02
C PRO A 63 -5.35 7.27 30.04
N THR A 64 -6.16 6.27 30.36
CA THR A 64 -6.52 5.19 29.44
C THR A 64 -7.93 5.42 28.93
N ILE A 65 -8.07 5.58 27.62
CA ILE A 65 -9.37 5.71 26.95
C ILE A 65 -9.75 4.33 26.41
N THR A 66 -11.00 3.92 26.66
CA THR A 66 -11.56 2.64 26.21
C THR A 66 -12.92 2.84 25.55
N GLY A 67 -13.48 1.76 25.00
CA GLY A 67 -14.89 1.69 24.62
C GLY A 67 -15.16 2.05 23.16
N SER A 68 -16.44 2.27 22.83
CA SER A 68 -16.85 2.50 21.44
C SER A 68 -17.89 3.61 21.31
N SER A 69 -17.80 4.41 20.25
CA SER A 69 -18.75 5.50 20.00
C SER A 69 -18.91 5.84 18.52
N THR A 70 -20.12 6.23 18.14
CA THR A 70 -20.42 6.82 16.81
C THR A 70 -20.74 8.32 16.89
N GLU A 71 -20.74 8.88 18.10
CA GLU A 71 -21.19 10.24 18.40
C GLU A 71 -20.12 11.09 19.09
N HIS A 72 -19.20 10.46 19.81
CA HIS A 72 -18.24 11.12 20.68
C HIS A 72 -16.83 11.08 20.10
N THR A 73 -16.04 12.07 20.49
CA THR A 73 -14.69 12.32 19.98
C THR A 73 -13.68 12.43 21.11
N VAL A 74 -12.41 12.23 20.77
CA VAL A 74 -11.27 12.47 21.67
C VAL A 74 -10.50 13.69 21.18
N THR A 75 -10.31 14.68 22.05
CA THR A 75 -9.51 15.88 21.77
C THR A 75 -8.32 15.93 22.70
N ILE A 76 -7.10 16.01 22.17
CA ILE A 76 -5.85 16.01 22.95
C ILE A 76 -5.12 17.32 22.70
N THR A 77 -4.98 18.16 23.72
CA THR A 77 -4.31 19.46 23.62
C THR A 77 -3.05 19.49 24.48
N ALA A 78 -1.93 19.91 23.89
CA ALA A 78 -0.67 20.11 24.60
C ALA A 78 -0.20 21.57 24.51
N ALA A 79 0.12 22.17 25.66
CA ALA A 79 0.73 23.49 25.71
C ALA A 79 2.20 23.46 25.22
N THR A 80 2.70 24.60 24.73
CA THR A 80 4.09 24.71 24.25
C THR A 80 5.10 24.25 25.28
N GLY A 81 6.05 23.41 24.84
CA GLY A 81 7.09 22.84 25.69
C GLY A 81 6.63 21.68 26.58
N THR A 82 5.40 21.18 26.39
CA THR A 82 4.86 20.01 27.10
C THR A 82 4.59 18.85 26.15
N THR A 83 4.37 17.66 26.73
CA THR A 83 3.88 16.48 26.01
C THR A 83 2.61 15.99 26.69
N ALA A 84 1.50 15.93 25.96
CA ALA A 84 0.29 15.24 26.38
C ALA A 84 0.41 13.76 26.03
N THR A 85 0.10 12.87 26.98
CA THR A 85 0.17 11.42 26.78
C THR A 85 -1.19 10.80 27.08
N VAL A 86 -1.64 9.91 26.21
CA VAL A 86 -2.88 9.14 26.35
C VAL A 86 -2.65 7.71 25.89
N THR A 87 -3.27 6.74 26.56
CA THR A 87 -3.35 5.36 26.11
C THR A 87 -4.71 5.12 25.46
N LEU A 88 -4.75 4.54 24.27
CA LEU A 88 -5.98 4.03 23.65
C LEU A 88 -5.98 2.51 23.80
N GLU A 89 -6.93 1.98 24.58
CA GLU A 89 -7.09 0.55 24.83
C GLU A 89 -8.44 0.08 24.24
N ASP A 90 -8.38 -0.73 23.18
CA ASP A 90 -9.58 -1.27 22.49
C ASP A 90 -10.63 -0.20 22.13
N VAL A 91 -10.17 0.94 21.60
CA VAL A 91 -11.03 2.09 21.28
C VAL A 91 -11.61 1.99 19.87
N HIS A 92 -12.93 2.05 19.75
CA HIS A 92 -13.61 2.03 18.43
C HIS A 92 -14.46 3.28 18.21
N ILE A 93 -13.98 4.24 17.41
CA ILE A 93 -14.70 5.49 17.15
C ILE A 93 -15.05 5.61 15.67
N GLU A 94 -16.33 5.84 15.39
CA GLU A 94 -16.89 6.08 14.07
C GLU A 94 -17.55 7.46 14.00
N SER A 95 -16.79 8.52 13.68
CA SER A 95 -17.38 9.86 13.64
C SER A 95 -18.22 10.04 12.37
N SER A 96 -19.53 10.19 12.56
CA SER A 96 -20.47 10.63 11.53
C SER A 96 -20.67 12.16 11.50
N SER A 97 -19.99 12.87 12.40
CA SER A 97 -20.15 14.31 12.62
C SER A 97 -19.15 15.14 11.79
N ASP A 98 -19.34 16.46 11.76
CA ASP A 98 -18.40 17.43 11.16
C ASP A 98 -17.12 17.62 12.00
N ASN A 99 -16.59 16.57 12.64
CA ASN A 99 -15.36 16.59 13.44
C ASN A 99 -14.55 15.30 13.23
N ALA A 100 -13.23 15.40 13.46
CA ALA A 100 -12.35 14.23 13.52
C ALA A 100 -12.67 13.35 14.74
N PRO A 101 -12.65 12.01 14.60
CA PRO A 101 -12.81 11.07 15.73
C PRO A 101 -11.79 11.31 16.86
N VAL A 102 -10.53 11.50 16.48
CA VAL A 102 -9.43 11.86 17.37
C VAL A 102 -8.73 13.08 16.77
N SER A 103 -8.54 14.13 17.56
CA SER A 103 -7.83 15.34 17.12
C SER A 103 -6.79 15.80 18.14
N THR A 104 -5.71 16.40 17.64
CA THR A 104 -4.62 16.91 18.47
C THR A 104 -4.45 18.41 18.27
N HIS A 105 -4.15 19.14 19.34
CA HIS A 105 -4.11 20.61 19.32
C HIS A 105 -2.99 21.18 20.19
N GLY A 106 -2.76 22.48 20.04
CA GLY A 106 -1.83 23.24 20.88
C GLY A 106 -0.40 23.23 20.35
N GLY A 107 0.50 23.89 21.08
CA GLY A 107 1.89 24.09 20.67
C GLY A 107 2.87 23.07 21.25
N GLY A 108 2.39 22.00 21.89
CA GLY A 108 3.21 20.93 22.49
C GLY A 108 3.11 19.62 21.72
N ASN A 109 3.87 18.63 22.18
CA ASN A 109 3.86 17.27 21.61
C ASN A 109 2.63 16.49 22.09
N VAL A 110 2.18 15.53 21.29
CA VAL A 110 1.18 14.55 21.68
C VAL A 110 1.75 13.15 21.48
N THR A 111 1.56 12.28 22.48
CA THR A 111 1.90 10.86 22.44
C THR A 111 0.64 10.05 22.64
N ILE A 112 0.34 9.18 21.67
CA ILE A 112 -0.71 8.16 21.75
C ILE A 112 0.00 6.83 21.92
N GLU A 113 -0.17 6.22 23.10
CA GLU A 113 0.23 4.86 23.39
C GLU A 113 -0.90 3.90 22.98
N LEU A 114 -0.56 2.82 22.31
CA LEU A 114 -1.52 1.81 21.86
C LEU A 114 -1.52 0.62 22.82
N ASP A 115 -2.70 0.26 23.28
CA ASP A 115 -2.96 -1.01 23.96
C ASP A 115 -4.17 -1.69 23.30
N GLY A 116 -4.16 -3.02 23.25
CA GLY A 116 -5.18 -3.78 22.53
C GLY A 116 -5.31 -3.39 21.04
N ASN A 117 -6.54 -3.38 20.53
CA ASN A 117 -6.85 -3.13 19.11
C ASN A 117 -7.88 -2.01 18.93
N SER A 118 -7.42 -0.85 18.50
CA SER A 118 -8.24 0.33 18.27
C SER A 118 -8.61 0.53 16.79
N THR A 119 -9.80 1.05 16.51
CA THR A 119 -10.25 1.42 15.16
C THR A 119 -10.87 2.81 15.16
N ILE A 120 -10.34 3.71 14.33
CA ILE A 120 -10.72 5.11 14.29
C ILE A 120 -11.12 5.49 12.87
N THR A 121 -12.40 5.75 12.63
CA THR A 121 -12.95 5.98 11.29
C THR A 121 -13.68 7.31 11.23
N SER A 122 -13.31 8.14 10.26
CA SER A 122 -14.04 9.36 9.91
C SER A 122 -14.93 9.12 8.68
N TYR A 123 -16.24 9.28 8.83
CA TYR A 123 -17.17 9.24 7.68
C TYR A 123 -17.37 10.62 7.05
N SER A 124 -16.95 11.69 7.72
CA SER A 124 -16.96 13.02 7.13
C SER A 124 -15.80 13.16 6.14
N ASN A 125 -16.09 13.65 4.93
CA ASN A 125 -15.11 13.72 3.85
C ASN A 125 -13.83 14.50 4.19
N ASN A 126 -13.89 15.41 5.17
CA ASN A 126 -12.85 16.42 5.37
C ASN A 126 -11.93 16.15 6.56
N TYR A 127 -12.22 15.17 7.40
CA TYR A 127 -11.46 14.92 8.63
C TYR A 127 -10.71 13.61 8.57
N ALA A 128 -9.49 13.64 9.09
CA ALA A 128 -8.68 12.43 9.21
C ALA A 128 -9.26 11.47 10.24
N GLY A 129 -8.86 10.20 10.22
CA GLY A 129 -9.15 9.28 11.32
C GLY A 129 -8.52 9.81 12.61
N ILE A 130 -7.22 10.10 12.55
CA ILE A 130 -6.48 10.85 13.57
C ILE A 130 -6.01 12.17 12.96
N GLN A 131 -6.65 13.27 13.36
CA GLN A 131 -6.36 14.60 12.86
C GLN A 131 -5.26 15.28 13.68
N LYS A 132 -4.17 15.59 12.99
CA LYS A 132 -3.02 16.29 13.53
C LYS A 132 -3.15 17.79 13.34
N GLU A 133 -3.34 18.53 14.43
CA GLU A 133 -3.39 20.00 14.41
C GLU A 133 -2.50 20.64 15.48
N ASN A 134 -1.84 19.84 16.33
CA ASN A 134 -0.81 20.36 17.23
C ASN A 134 0.45 20.77 16.43
N SER A 135 1.11 21.84 16.86
CA SER A 135 2.25 22.42 16.13
C SER A 135 3.53 21.61 16.21
N GLU A 136 3.73 20.83 17.27
CA GLU A 136 4.91 19.98 17.48
C GLU A 136 4.63 18.53 17.05
N ASN A 137 5.35 17.53 17.56
CA ASN A 137 5.23 16.15 17.07
C ASN A 137 3.91 15.49 17.51
N LEU A 138 3.34 14.65 16.63
CA LEU A 138 2.41 13.59 17.01
C LEU A 138 3.18 12.27 17.01
N THR A 139 3.25 11.60 18.14
CA THR A 139 3.89 10.28 18.29
C THR A 139 2.82 9.22 18.52
N ILE A 140 2.82 8.17 17.71
CA ILE A 140 2.04 6.95 17.93
C ILE A 140 3.04 5.84 18.25
N THR A 141 2.87 5.18 19.38
CA THR A 141 3.85 4.23 19.92
C THR A 141 3.16 3.10 20.67
N ASP A 142 3.90 2.02 20.86
CA ASP A 142 3.61 0.97 21.83
C ASP A 142 4.95 0.57 22.46
N SER A 143 5.16 1.05 23.69
CA SER A 143 6.39 0.91 24.44
C SER A 143 6.50 -0.45 25.15
N ASP A 144 5.38 -1.09 25.48
CA ASP A 144 5.34 -2.37 26.22
C ASP A 144 5.33 -3.59 25.28
N GLY A 145 4.79 -3.44 24.06
CA GLY A 145 5.01 -4.34 22.92
C GLY A 145 4.46 -5.75 23.02
N THR A 146 3.67 -6.10 24.06
CA THR A 146 3.29 -7.50 24.34
C THR A 146 1.86 -7.68 24.89
N PRO A 147 0.88 -8.11 24.05
CA PRO A 147 0.93 -8.12 22.58
C PRO A 147 1.04 -6.69 22.03
N SER A 148 1.54 -6.53 20.81
CA SER A 148 1.67 -5.20 20.24
C SER A 148 0.30 -4.51 20.10
N GLY A 149 0.20 -3.28 20.63
CA GLY A 149 -0.96 -2.43 20.46
C GLY A 149 -1.16 -2.05 18.99
N SER A 150 -2.39 -2.14 18.49
CA SER A 150 -2.72 -1.85 17.10
C SER A 150 -3.74 -0.75 16.94
N ILE A 151 -3.63 0.02 15.86
CA ILE A 151 -4.61 1.03 15.47
C ILE A 151 -4.88 1.00 13.97
N ALA A 152 -6.15 0.96 13.59
CA ALA A 152 -6.60 1.16 12.22
C ALA A 152 -7.29 2.52 12.08
N ALA A 153 -6.66 3.48 11.40
CA ALA A 153 -7.16 4.83 11.20
C ALA A 153 -7.59 5.06 9.75
N THR A 154 -8.89 5.26 9.53
CA THR A 154 -9.45 5.53 8.19
C THR A 154 -9.93 6.96 8.10
N GLY A 155 -9.34 7.69 7.16
CA GLY A 155 -9.70 9.07 6.86
C GLY A 155 -11.00 9.19 6.10
N GLY A 156 -11.63 10.35 6.21
CA GLY A 156 -12.64 10.77 5.26
C GLY A 156 -12.10 10.78 3.83
N ARG A 157 -13.00 10.78 2.85
CA ARG A 157 -12.64 10.69 1.43
C ARG A 157 -11.49 11.62 0.99
N LYS A 158 -11.40 12.84 1.54
CA LYS A 158 -10.40 13.85 1.18
C LYS A 158 -9.36 14.13 2.28
N ALA A 159 -9.36 13.39 3.37
CA ALA A 159 -8.46 13.60 4.50
C ALA A 159 -7.54 12.39 4.67
N ALA A 160 -6.44 12.56 5.40
CA ALA A 160 -5.52 11.45 5.63
C ALA A 160 -6.13 10.38 6.56
N GLY A 161 -5.59 9.16 6.56
CA GLY A 161 -5.86 8.21 7.64
C GLY A 161 -5.35 8.76 8.97
N ILE A 162 -4.06 9.10 8.99
CA ILE A 162 -3.38 9.80 10.09
C ILE A 162 -2.67 11.02 9.53
N GLY A 163 -3.03 12.21 10.01
CA GLY A 163 -2.45 13.45 9.53
C GLY A 163 -3.51 14.54 9.41
N SER A 164 -3.62 15.23 8.28
CA SER A 164 -4.45 16.43 8.19
C SER A 164 -5.80 16.22 7.50
N GLY A 165 -6.67 17.22 7.66
CA GLY A 165 -7.93 17.32 6.94
C GLY A 165 -7.78 17.72 5.48
N ASN A 166 -8.91 17.90 4.81
CA ASN A 166 -8.97 18.33 3.41
C ASN A 166 -8.33 19.71 3.18
N GLU A 167 -7.43 19.82 2.19
CA GLU A 167 -6.68 21.04 1.82
C GLU A 167 -5.72 21.56 2.90
N GLU A 168 -5.32 20.71 3.83
CA GLU A 168 -4.41 21.05 4.93
C GLU A 168 -3.13 20.22 4.85
N ASP A 169 -1.99 20.81 5.17
CA ASP A 169 -0.72 20.11 5.28
C ASP A 169 -0.60 19.38 6.62
N ALA A 170 0.09 18.24 6.65
CA ALA A 170 0.51 17.58 7.87
C ALA A 170 2.04 17.51 7.94
N SER A 171 2.58 17.72 9.13
CA SER A 171 4.01 17.51 9.36
C SER A 171 4.31 16.95 10.74
N SER A 172 5.51 16.41 10.96
CA SER A 172 5.98 15.97 12.29
C SER A 172 5.10 14.85 12.87
N ILE A 173 5.04 13.73 12.15
CA ILE A 173 4.36 12.51 12.58
C ILE A 173 5.42 11.47 12.83
N THR A 174 5.41 10.84 14.00
CA THR A 174 6.33 9.77 14.38
C THR A 174 5.55 8.52 14.73
N ILE A 175 5.92 7.39 14.14
CA ILE A 175 5.45 6.05 14.52
C ILE A 175 6.67 5.25 14.98
N THR A 176 6.67 4.77 16.22
CA THR A 176 7.84 4.14 16.84
C THR A 176 7.43 3.05 17.84
N GLY A 177 8.38 2.50 18.59
CA GLY A 177 8.14 1.41 19.52
C GLY A 177 7.78 0.14 18.77
N ASN A 178 6.77 -0.56 19.27
CA ASN A 178 6.21 -1.78 18.67
C ASN A 178 4.83 -1.51 18.04
N ALA A 179 4.50 -0.24 17.76
CA ALA A 179 3.18 0.15 17.28
C ALA A 179 2.83 -0.57 15.97
N ASN A 180 1.62 -1.13 15.90
CA ASN A 180 1.05 -1.67 14.67
C ASN A 180 -0.01 -0.72 14.11
N VAL A 181 0.33 0.01 13.05
CA VAL A 181 -0.51 1.08 12.49
C VAL A 181 -0.99 0.70 11.10
N THR A 182 -2.30 0.66 10.91
CA THR A 182 -2.93 0.65 9.59
C THR A 182 -3.58 2.00 9.33
N ALA A 183 -3.23 2.69 8.24
CA ALA A 183 -3.77 3.99 7.92
C ALA A 183 -4.20 4.07 6.46
N SER A 184 -5.44 4.48 6.19
CA SER A 184 -5.97 4.49 4.83
C SER A 184 -6.79 5.73 4.51
N SER A 185 -6.78 6.10 3.23
CA SER A 185 -7.60 7.17 2.68
C SER A 185 -8.02 6.87 1.24
N PHE A 186 -8.98 7.64 0.73
CA PHE A 186 -9.31 7.63 -0.70
C PHE A 186 -8.45 8.66 -1.45
N ILE A 187 -8.54 9.97 -1.14
CA ILE A 187 -7.83 11.03 -1.87
C ILE A 187 -6.67 11.63 -1.05
N GLY A 188 -6.79 11.64 0.29
CA GLY A 188 -5.68 12.02 1.16
C GLY A 188 -4.60 10.95 1.19
N ALA A 189 -3.50 11.18 1.91
CA ALA A 189 -2.51 10.15 2.15
C ALA A 189 -3.04 9.09 3.14
N GLY A 190 -2.48 7.88 3.14
CA GLY A 190 -2.66 6.98 4.29
C GLY A 190 -2.13 7.64 5.56
N ILE A 191 -0.86 8.08 5.51
CA ILE A 191 -0.21 8.90 6.54
C ILE A 191 0.34 10.17 5.92
N GLY A 192 -0.11 11.34 6.39
CA GLY A 192 0.40 12.64 5.95
C GLY A 192 -0.71 13.63 5.57
N GLY A 193 -0.64 14.20 4.37
CA GLY A 193 -1.52 15.31 3.96
C GLY A 193 -2.91 14.85 3.50
N GLY A 194 -3.94 15.68 3.69
CA GLY A 194 -5.23 15.51 3.01
C GLY A 194 -5.16 15.91 1.52
N TYR A 195 -6.31 15.99 0.83
CA TYR A 195 -6.41 16.44 -0.56
C TYR A 195 -5.74 17.81 -0.72
N LYS A 196 -4.79 17.95 -1.65
CA LYS A 196 -3.88 19.10 -1.86
C LYS A 196 -2.96 19.44 -0.69
N GLY A 197 -3.04 18.68 0.39
CA GLY A 197 -2.19 18.78 1.55
C GLY A 197 -0.88 18.03 1.36
N SER A 198 0.22 18.68 1.67
CA SER A 198 1.54 18.07 1.72
C SER A 198 1.71 17.27 3.02
N GLY A 199 2.40 16.13 2.94
CA GLY A 199 2.87 15.40 4.12
C GLY A 199 4.37 15.56 4.25
N SER A 200 4.85 15.96 5.43
CA SER A 200 6.28 16.13 5.64
C SER A 200 6.79 15.74 7.02
N TYR A 201 8.10 15.50 7.17
CA TYR A 201 8.70 15.15 8.46
C TYR A 201 7.97 13.95 9.12
N ILE A 202 7.81 12.90 8.32
CA ILE A 202 7.20 11.64 8.77
C ILE A 202 8.33 10.69 9.12
N THR A 203 8.36 10.19 10.36
CA THR A 203 9.37 9.27 10.86
C THR A 203 8.73 7.96 11.27
N ILE A 204 9.25 6.85 10.76
CA ILE A 204 8.90 5.50 11.18
C ILE A 204 10.18 4.80 11.64
N SER A 205 10.22 4.34 12.90
CA SER A 205 11.46 3.85 13.52
C SER A 205 11.23 2.68 14.47
N GLU A 206 12.33 2.18 15.02
CA GLU A 206 12.35 1.06 15.99
C GLU A 206 11.67 -0.18 15.40
N ASN A 207 10.72 -0.81 16.09
CA ASN A 207 10.06 -2.04 15.64
C ASN A 207 8.65 -1.79 15.07
N ALA A 208 8.34 -0.54 14.70
CA ALA A 208 7.02 -0.17 14.24
C ALA A 208 6.63 -0.95 12.98
N THR A 209 5.39 -1.46 12.95
CA THR A 209 4.79 -2.09 11.77
C THR A 209 3.73 -1.15 11.20
N VAL A 210 3.88 -0.72 9.95
CA VAL A 210 3.00 0.26 9.31
C VAL A 210 2.46 -0.26 7.99
N THR A 211 1.15 -0.25 7.83
CA THR A 211 0.47 -0.44 6.54
C THR A 211 -0.28 0.83 6.18
N ALA A 212 0.17 1.54 5.16
CA ALA A 212 -0.41 2.82 4.76
C ALA A 212 -0.84 2.81 3.29
N SER A 213 -2.11 3.12 3.01
CA SER A 213 -2.64 3.04 1.66
C SER A 213 -3.50 4.23 1.28
N SER A 214 -3.53 4.54 -0.02
CA SER A 214 -4.44 5.53 -0.58
C SER A 214 -4.91 5.13 -1.98
N ASP A 215 -6.07 5.62 -2.40
CA ASP A 215 -6.50 5.49 -3.78
C ASP A 215 -5.78 6.50 -4.67
N SER A 216 -5.78 7.81 -4.36
CA SER A 216 -5.15 8.84 -5.21
C SER A 216 -4.06 9.69 -4.52
N GLY A 217 -3.93 9.59 -3.20
CA GLY A 217 -2.81 10.13 -2.44
C GLY A 217 -1.64 9.15 -2.39
N ALA A 218 -0.58 9.52 -1.69
CA ALA A 218 0.47 8.57 -1.35
C ALA A 218 0.01 7.62 -0.24
N GLY A 219 0.61 6.42 -0.17
CA GLY A 219 0.49 5.61 1.05
C GLY A 219 1.05 6.39 2.24
N ILE A 220 2.29 6.88 2.12
CA ILE A 220 2.95 7.76 3.09
C ILE A 220 3.46 9.02 2.40
N GLY A 221 2.98 10.19 2.82
CA GLY A 221 3.42 11.49 2.31
C GLY A 221 2.28 12.41 1.93
N GLY A 222 2.25 12.91 0.69
CA GLY A 222 1.27 13.88 0.23
C GLY A 222 -0.08 13.25 -0.12
N GLY A 223 -1.19 13.97 0.12
CA GLY A 223 -2.45 13.62 -0.52
C GLY A 223 -2.43 13.96 -2.01
N TYR A 224 -3.52 13.73 -2.74
CA TYR A 224 -3.64 14.13 -4.14
C TYR A 224 -3.24 15.60 -4.34
N ALA A 225 -2.36 15.90 -5.30
CA ALA A 225 -1.74 17.20 -5.57
C ALA A 225 -0.90 17.79 -4.40
N GLY A 226 -0.62 16.98 -3.38
CA GLY A 226 0.22 17.32 -2.24
C GLY A 226 1.61 16.69 -2.35
N ASN A 227 2.63 17.39 -1.87
CA ASN A 227 4.00 16.88 -1.88
C ASN A 227 4.24 15.94 -0.69
N GLY A 228 5.03 14.89 -0.89
CA GLY A 228 5.62 14.12 0.19
C GLY A 228 7.09 14.51 0.36
N SER A 229 7.49 14.91 1.56
CA SER A 229 8.88 15.29 1.77
C SER A 229 9.44 14.98 3.16
N ASN A 230 10.75 14.77 3.27
CA ASN A 230 11.41 14.51 4.56
C ASN A 230 10.79 13.30 5.27
N ILE A 231 10.72 12.18 4.56
CA ILE A 231 10.19 10.91 5.07
C ILE A 231 11.39 10.06 5.49
N THR A 232 11.44 9.62 6.73
CA THR A 232 12.53 8.81 7.29
C THR A 232 11.98 7.49 7.79
N ILE A 233 12.54 6.39 7.30
CA ILE A 233 12.24 5.04 7.79
C ILE A 233 13.56 4.39 8.21
N THR A 234 13.65 3.95 9.46
CA THR A 234 14.91 3.45 10.06
C THR A 234 14.66 2.41 11.15
N GLY A 235 15.71 1.94 11.81
CA GLY A 235 15.61 0.88 12.82
C GLY A 235 15.24 -0.45 12.19
N ASP A 236 14.36 -1.21 12.84
CA ASP A 236 13.84 -2.50 12.41
C ASP A 236 12.40 -2.37 11.85
N ALA A 237 12.02 -1.16 11.42
CA ALA A 237 10.65 -0.86 11.02
C ALA A 237 10.21 -1.69 9.81
N ASN A 238 8.97 -2.18 9.83
CA ASN A 238 8.35 -2.91 8.74
C ASN A 238 7.22 -2.06 8.12
N VAL A 239 7.41 -1.60 6.89
CA VAL A 239 6.50 -0.65 6.25
C VAL A 239 5.99 -1.18 4.92
N THR A 240 4.67 -1.31 4.82
CA THR A 240 3.95 -1.51 3.57
C THR A 240 3.23 -0.22 3.19
N ALA A 241 3.53 0.34 2.03
CA ALA A 241 2.96 1.60 1.58
C ALA A 241 2.50 1.52 0.12
N SER A 242 1.24 1.85 -0.14
CA SER A 242 0.68 1.69 -1.48
C SER A 242 -0.22 2.82 -1.95
N SER A 243 -0.24 3.03 -3.27
CA SER A 243 -1.23 3.88 -3.93
C SER A 243 -1.85 3.15 -5.13
N VAL A 244 -3.12 3.41 -5.42
CA VAL A 244 -3.81 2.79 -6.57
C VAL A 244 -3.65 3.63 -7.82
N ILE A 245 -3.95 4.93 -7.73
CA ILE A 245 -4.12 5.85 -8.85
C ILE A 245 -3.14 7.02 -8.69
N TYR A 246 -2.07 7.00 -9.47
CA TYR A 246 -1.13 8.10 -9.71
C TYR A 246 -0.32 8.60 -8.50
N GLY A 247 -0.70 8.29 -7.26
CA GLY A 247 0.11 8.56 -6.09
C GLY A 247 1.30 7.60 -5.97
N ALA A 248 2.31 7.99 -5.21
CA ALA A 248 3.40 7.11 -4.86
C ALA A 248 3.04 6.15 -3.72
N GLY A 249 3.70 5.00 -3.61
CA GLY A 249 3.67 4.22 -2.37
C GLY A 249 4.19 5.07 -1.20
N ILE A 250 5.42 5.60 -1.36
CA ILE A 250 6.05 6.52 -0.41
C ILE A 250 6.50 7.79 -1.16
N GLY A 251 5.95 8.95 -0.77
CA GLY A 251 6.32 10.26 -1.30
C GLY A 251 5.12 11.10 -1.73
N GLY A 252 5.12 11.58 -2.98
CA GLY A 252 4.08 12.50 -3.47
C GLY A 252 2.76 11.79 -3.80
N GLY A 253 1.62 12.48 -3.60
CA GLY A 253 0.35 12.05 -4.22
C GLY A 253 0.34 12.35 -5.73
N ASP A 254 -0.77 12.09 -6.43
CA ASP A 254 -0.92 12.49 -7.85
C ASP A 254 -0.48 13.95 -8.04
N SER A 255 0.39 14.24 -9.02
CA SER A 255 0.92 15.59 -9.31
C SER A 255 1.76 16.19 -8.18
N GLY A 256 2.03 15.43 -7.13
CA GLY A 256 2.84 15.78 -5.98
C GLY A 256 4.28 15.35 -6.13
N ASN A 257 5.21 16.20 -5.68
CA ASN A 257 6.63 15.86 -5.66
C ASN A 257 6.95 14.92 -4.49
N GLY A 258 7.95 14.05 -4.69
CA GLY A 258 8.51 13.18 -3.65
C GLY A 258 9.95 13.57 -3.35
N SER A 259 10.27 14.02 -2.14
CA SER A 259 11.63 14.51 -1.88
C SER A 259 12.19 14.19 -0.51
N ASN A 260 13.52 14.08 -0.40
CA ASN A 260 14.21 13.79 0.85
C ASN A 260 13.63 12.55 1.56
N ILE A 261 13.62 11.42 0.85
CA ILE A 261 13.16 10.14 1.39
C ILE A 261 14.38 9.34 1.80
N THR A 262 14.47 8.96 3.08
CA THR A 262 15.60 8.22 3.65
C THR A 262 15.13 6.90 4.22
N ILE A 263 15.74 5.81 3.78
CA ILE A 263 15.53 4.44 4.27
C ILE A 263 16.89 3.89 4.71
N SER A 264 17.00 3.44 5.97
CA SER A 264 18.26 3.01 6.61
C SER A 264 18.01 1.98 7.71
N GLY A 265 19.02 1.61 8.49
CA GLY A 265 18.91 0.58 9.52
C GLY A 265 18.70 -0.80 8.91
N ASN A 266 17.87 -1.62 9.56
CA ASN A 266 17.38 -2.90 9.07
C ASN A 266 15.92 -2.81 8.59
N ALA A 267 15.45 -1.62 8.20
CA ALA A 267 14.07 -1.41 7.81
C ALA A 267 13.68 -2.31 6.62
N THR A 268 12.48 -2.89 6.68
CA THR A 268 11.90 -3.69 5.60
C THR A 268 10.74 -2.94 4.98
N ILE A 269 10.81 -2.68 3.67
CA ILE A 269 9.85 -1.85 2.94
C ILE A 269 9.22 -2.65 1.81
N ILE A 270 7.89 -2.59 1.70
CA ILE A 270 7.13 -2.94 0.51
C ILE A 270 6.43 -1.66 0.03
N ALA A 271 6.82 -1.14 -1.13
CA ALA A 271 6.24 0.09 -1.67
C ALA A 271 5.72 -0.13 -3.10
N SER A 272 4.45 0.18 -3.36
CA SER A 272 3.85 -0.03 -4.68
C SER A 272 2.94 1.11 -5.09
N SER A 273 2.97 1.47 -6.37
CA SER A 273 1.90 2.20 -7.03
C SER A 273 1.31 1.30 -8.12
N ILE A 274 -0.01 1.28 -8.27
CA ILE A 274 -0.66 0.47 -9.30
C ILE A 274 -0.68 1.21 -10.65
N GLU A 275 -0.96 2.51 -10.66
CA GLU A 275 -1.05 3.31 -11.89
C GLU A 275 -0.17 4.57 -11.83
N GLY A 276 0.74 4.74 -12.80
CA GLY A 276 1.48 5.99 -13.10
C GLY A 276 2.41 6.59 -12.02
N GLY A 277 2.18 6.38 -10.73
CA GLY A 277 3.00 6.89 -9.64
C GLY A 277 4.26 6.04 -9.39
N ALA A 278 5.22 6.58 -8.65
CA ALA A 278 6.38 5.79 -8.27
C ALA A 278 6.09 4.81 -7.11
N GLY A 279 6.84 3.73 -6.98
CA GLY A 279 6.82 2.97 -5.73
C GLY A 279 7.32 3.83 -4.57
N ILE A 280 8.51 4.42 -4.75
CA ILE A 280 9.14 5.38 -3.85
C ILE A 280 9.57 6.62 -4.65
N GLY A 281 8.99 7.78 -4.37
CA GLY A 281 9.32 9.02 -5.06
C GLY A 281 8.09 9.89 -5.32
N SER A 282 7.92 10.39 -6.54
CA SER A 282 6.79 11.26 -6.87
C SER A 282 5.56 10.50 -7.36
N GLY A 283 4.39 11.14 -7.27
CA GLY A 283 3.24 10.70 -8.05
C GLY A 283 3.39 11.05 -9.53
N GLU A 284 2.40 10.68 -10.33
CA GLU A 284 2.32 11.05 -11.75
C GLU A 284 2.48 12.56 -11.89
N SER A 285 3.23 13.02 -12.88
CA SER A 285 3.50 14.42 -13.17
C SER A 285 4.30 15.19 -12.08
N GLY A 286 4.60 14.56 -10.95
CA GLY A 286 5.46 15.10 -9.91
C GLY A 286 6.94 14.83 -10.19
N ALA A 287 7.80 15.67 -9.63
CA ALA A 287 9.25 15.48 -9.64
C ALA A 287 9.74 14.80 -8.35
N TRP A 288 10.82 14.02 -8.42
CA TRP A 288 11.54 13.58 -7.22
C TRP A 288 12.86 14.31 -7.00
N SER A 289 13.35 14.29 -5.77
CA SER A 289 14.75 14.64 -5.44
C SER A 289 15.20 13.99 -4.14
N ASN A 290 16.46 13.58 -4.08
CA ASN A 290 17.09 13.02 -2.87
C ASN A 290 16.32 11.82 -2.28
N ILE A 291 16.48 10.65 -2.88
CA ILE A 291 16.08 9.38 -2.30
C ILE A 291 17.35 8.66 -1.89
N THR A 292 17.46 8.27 -0.62
CA THR A 292 18.63 7.56 -0.06
C THR A 292 18.17 6.26 0.57
N ILE A 293 18.74 5.15 0.11
CA ILE A 293 18.56 3.83 0.69
C ILE A 293 19.95 3.33 1.08
N SER A 294 20.10 2.89 2.33
CA SER A 294 21.43 2.65 2.91
C SER A 294 21.43 1.56 3.98
N GLU A 295 22.61 1.19 4.44
CA GLU A 295 22.84 0.25 5.55
C GLU A 295 22.27 -1.15 5.24
N ASN A 296 21.40 -1.70 6.10
CA ASN A 296 20.86 -3.06 5.97
C ASN A 296 19.40 -3.07 5.47
N ALA A 297 18.90 -1.93 4.97
CA ALA A 297 17.53 -1.81 4.53
C ALA A 297 17.19 -2.80 3.41
N THR A 298 16.04 -3.44 3.51
CA THR A 298 15.50 -4.36 2.51
C THR A 298 14.27 -3.74 1.88
N VAL A 299 14.31 -3.45 0.58
CA VAL A 299 13.25 -2.72 -0.13
C VAL A 299 12.73 -3.56 -1.28
N HIS A 300 11.42 -3.81 -1.29
CA HIS A 300 10.67 -4.43 -2.36
C HIS A 300 9.76 -3.37 -2.98
N VAL A 301 9.89 -3.10 -4.28
CA VAL A 301 9.28 -1.90 -4.84
C VAL A 301 8.79 -2.08 -6.28
N ALA A 302 7.62 -1.52 -6.57
CA ALA A 302 7.01 -1.48 -7.90
C ALA A 302 6.47 -0.08 -8.21
N GLY A 303 6.74 0.42 -9.42
CA GLY A 303 6.09 1.63 -9.95
C GLY A 303 4.75 1.31 -10.57
N GLY A 304 3.93 2.32 -10.85
CA GLY A 304 2.62 2.16 -11.47
C GLY A 304 2.69 1.81 -12.96
N LEU A 305 1.85 0.87 -13.39
CA LEU A 305 1.62 0.55 -14.79
C LEU A 305 0.56 1.48 -15.36
N SER A 306 0.85 2.13 -16.47
CA SER A 306 -0.20 2.81 -17.23
C SER A 306 -1.05 1.81 -18.02
N SER A 307 -2.38 1.99 -17.99
CA SER A 307 -3.34 1.15 -18.72
C SER A 307 -3.78 1.71 -20.09
N ASP A 308 -3.27 2.88 -20.50
CA ASP A 308 -3.68 3.57 -21.73
C ASP A 308 -2.49 3.82 -22.67
N GLU A 309 -2.72 3.77 -23.99
CA GLU A 309 -1.72 3.85 -25.07
C GLU A 309 -0.95 5.20 -25.07
N TYR A 310 -1.40 6.15 -24.26
CA TYR A 310 -0.84 7.50 -24.11
C TYR A 310 -0.23 7.80 -22.75
N PHE A 311 -0.37 6.89 -21.78
CA PHE A 311 0.14 7.05 -20.43
C PHE A 311 1.32 6.10 -20.21
N PHE A 312 2.20 6.46 -19.30
CA PHE A 312 3.51 5.84 -19.16
C PHE A 312 3.68 5.26 -17.75
N ASN A 313 4.67 4.39 -17.56
CA ASN A 313 4.86 3.72 -16.28
C ASN A 313 5.58 4.65 -15.30
N GLY A 314 5.21 4.60 -14.02
CA GLY A 314 6.02 5.19 -12.95
C GLY A 314 7.27 4.37 -12.69
N ALA A 315 8.31 5.03 -12.18
CA ALA A 315 9.52 4.34 -11.72
C ALA A 315 9.22 3.51 -10.46
N ALA A 316 9.96 2.44 -10.22
CA ALA A 316 9.93 1.81 -8.91
C ALA A 316 10.51 2.77 -7.86
N ILE A 317 11.68 3.35 -8.12
CA ILE A 317 12.27 4.42 -7.33
C ILE A 317 12.57 5.60 -8.25
N GLY A 318 11.95 6.76 -7.99
CA GLY A 318 12.18 7.97 -8.77
C GLY A 318 10.92 8.71 -9.15
N ASN A 319 10.77 9.06 -10.44
CA ASN A 319 9.62 9.88 -10.87
C ASN A 319 8.42 8.97 -11.14
N GLY A 320 7.22 9.44 -10.81
CA GLY A 320 6.03 9.00 -11.52
C GLY A 320 6.14 9.31 -13.01
N ALA A 321 5.24 8.74 -13.80
CA ALA A 321 5.12 9.03 -15.22
C ALA A 321 4.86 10.52 -15.44
N TYR A 322 5.38 11.10 -16.52
CA TYR A 322 5.19 12.53 -16.82
C TYR A 322 4.73 12.70 -18.27
N GLY A 323 3.49 13.15 -18.46
CA GLY A 323 2.95 13.44 -19.78
C GLY A 323 3.03 12.24 -20.72
N ARG A 324 3.95 12.30 -21.70
CA ARG A 324 4.20 11.19 -22.63
C ARG A 324 5.53 10.47 -22.37
N SER A 325 5.92 10.25 -21.13
CA SER A 325 7.21 9.63 -20.79
C SER A 325 7.14 8.81 -19.51
N ASN A 326 7.85 7.67 -19.50
CA ASN A 326 8.03 6.85 -18.30
C ASN A 326 8.73 7.65 -17.20
N GLY A 327 8.44 7.28 -15.97
CA GLY A 327 9.20 7.68 -14.80
C GLY A 327 10.68 7.38 -14.99
N SER A 328 11.51 8.32 -14.55
CA SER A 328 12.96 8.10 -14.51
C SER A 328 13.30 7.29 -13.27
N GLU A 329 13.75 6.06 -13.50
CA GLU A 329 14.26 5.15 -12.48
C GLU A 329 15.61 5.65 -11.93
N VAL A 330 15.77 5.64 -10.60
CA VAL A 330 17.03 5.90 -9.92
C VAL A 330 17.23 4.90 -8.80
N VAL A 331 18.19 4.01 -9.02
CA VAL A 331 18.58 2.98 -8.07
C VAL A 331 20.04 3.21 -7.73
N ASP A 332 20.30 3.55 -6.48
CA ASP A 332 21.65 3.66 -5.94
C ASP A 332 21.81 2.65 -4.80
N THR A 333 22.66 1.64 -5.02
CA THR A 333 22.98 0.60 -4.04
C THR A 333 24.32 0.84 -3.34
N SER A 334 25.02 1.94 -3.65
CA SER A 334 26.39 2.19 -3.15
C SER A 334 26.47 2.39 -1.64
N ASN A 335 25.36 2.79 -1.01
CA ASN A 335 25.27 3.01 0.44
C ASN A 335 24.71 1.80 1.20
N LEU A 336 24.40 0.69 0.52
CA LEU A 336 23.98 -0.56 1.15
C LEU A 336 25.20 -1.32 1.68
N THR A 337 25.02 -1.99 2.82
CA THR A 337 26.00 -2.89 3.44
C THR A 337 25.55 -4.34 3.31
N THR A 338 24.52 -4.78 4.03
CA THR A 338 23.88 -6.11 3.81
C THR A 338 22.45 -6.01 3.27
N GLY A 339 21.94 -4.80 3.09
CA GLY A 339 20.59 -4.55 2.57
C GLY A 339 20.45 -4.88 1.09
N SER A 340 19.21 -4.78 0.58
CA SER A 340 18.90 -5.08 -0.82
C SER A 340 17.75 -4.21 -1.34
N ILE A 341 17.72 -4.02 -2.66
CA ILE A 341 16.59 -3.41 -3.37
C ILE A 341 16.15 -4.40 -4.45
N THR A 342 14.90 -4.86 -4.35
CA THR A 342 14.25 -5.73 -5.33
C THR A 342 13.15 -4.94 -6.05
N ILE A 343 13.30 -4.81 -7.37
CA ILE A 343 12.36 -4.10 -8.22
C ILE A 343 11.48 -5.12 -8.94
N TYR A 344 10.17 -4.90 -8.87
CA TYR A 344 9.15 -5.71 -9.54
C TYR A 344 8.63 -4.98 -10.77
N ASP A 345 7.96 -5.73 -11.65
CA ASP A 345 7.35 -5.16 -12.85
C ASP A 345 6.33 -4.07 -12.47
N PRO A 346 6.19 -3.02 -13.29
CA PRO A 346 5.21 -1.98 -13.01
C PRO A 346 3.78 -2.55 -12.85
N GLY A 347 3.03 -2.00 -11.91
CA GLY A 347 1.68 -2.43 -11.57
C GLY A 347 1.61 -3.65 -10.64
N THR A 348 2.75 -4.24 -10.25
CA THR A 348 2.79 -5.33 -9.27
C THR A 348 2.23 -4.83 -7.93
N THR A 349 1.21 -5.51 -7.45
CA THR A 349 0.52 -5.19 -6.19
C THR A 349 1.37 -5.59 -4.97
N VAL A 350 1.04 -5.01 -3.82
CA VAL A 350 1.62 -5.42 -2.53
C VAL A 350 1.42 -6.92 -2.27
N ASP A 351 0.22 -7.44 -2.52
CA ASP A 351 -0.10 -8.85 -2.27
C ASP A 351 0.74 -9.79 -3.16
N GLU A 352 0.97 -9.42 -4.42
CA GLU A 352 1.85 -10.17 -5.31
C GLU A 352 3.30 -10.13 -4.83
N ILE A 353 3.80 -8.97 -4.39
CA ILE A 353 5.15 -8.83 -3.81
C ILE A 353 5.29 -9.75 -2.58
N ILE A 354 4.32 -9.73 -1.67
CA ILE A 354 4.30 -10.60 -0.48
C ILE A 354 4.34 -12.06 -0.91
N ALA A 355 3.49 -12.47 -1.87
CA ALA A 355 3.48 -13.84 -2.37
C ALA A 355 4.83 -14.25 -2.99
N TYR A 356 5.52 -13.36 -3.71
CA TYR A 356 6.87 -13.62 -4.22
C TYR A 356 7.90 -13.81 -3.11
N ILE A 357 7.84 -12.99 -2.05
CA ILE A 357 8.72 -13.11 -0.89
C ILE A 357 8.50 -14.45 -0.18
N GLU A 358 7.24 -14.82 0.08
CA GLU A 358 6.86 -16.07 0.74
C GLU A 358 7.29 -17.30 -0.06
N GLN A 359 7.07 -17.29 -1.38
CA GLN A 359 7.53 -18.37 -2.27
C GLN A 359 9.05 -18.50 -2.22
N SER A 360 9.79 -17.39 -2.26
CA SER A 360 11.26 -17.39 -2.22
C SER A 360 11.81 -17.94 -0.89
N GLN A 361 11.13 -17.68 0.23
CA GLN A 361 11.47 -18.25 1.54
C GLN A 361 11.18 -19.75 1.61
N SER A 362 10.04 -20.21 1.07
CA SER A 362 9.68 -21.64 1.06
C SER A 362 10.64 -22.52 0.26
N GLN A 363 11.21 -21.99 -0.83
CA GLN A 363 12.21 -22.69 -1.64
C GLN A 363 13.56 -22.81 -0.92
N TYR A 364 13.88 -21.88 -0.02
CA TYR A 364 15.11 -21.90 0.78
C TYR A 364 15.00 -22.87 1.98
N ASP A 365 13.85 -22.89 2.66
CA ASP A 365 13.61 -23.85 3.76
C ASP A 365 13.46 -25.31 3.27
N GLY A 366 13.01 -25.50 2.02
CA GLY A 366 12.96 -26.82 1.37
C GLY A 366 14.32 -27.43 1.01
N GLN A 367 15.42 -26.69 1.17
CA GLN A 367 16.79 -27.15 0.92
C GLN A 367 17.56 -27.56 2.20
N GLN A 368 16.91 -27.66 3.37
CA GLN A 368 17.54 -28.26 4.54
C GLN A 368 17.73 -29.79 4.36
N ASP A 369 19.00 -30.16 4.31
CA ASP A 369 19.57 -31.50 4.09
C ASP A 369 18.97 -32.57 5.04
N PRO A 370 18.37 -33.68 4.53
CA PRO A 370 17.87 -34.75 5.41
C PRO A 370 18.98 -35.58 6.07
N ASP A 371 20.25 -35.39 5.71
CA ASP A 371 21.34 -36.27 6.13
C ASP A 371 22.15 -35.71 7.30
N SER A 372 21.51 -35.61 8.47
CA SER A 372 22.25 -35.52 9.74
C SER A 372 21.69 -36.47 10.78
N GLY A 373 21.85 -37.77 10.52
CA GLY A 373 21.75 -38.75 11.60
C GLY A 373 21.55 -40.19 11.16
N GLN A 374 22.61 -40.86 10.70
CA GLN A 374 22.87 -42.25 11.05
C GLN A 374 24.30 -42.69 10.69
N GLN A 375 25.03 -43.17 11.70
CA GLN A 375 26.33 -43.83 11.59
C GLN A 375 26.17 -45.23 10.96
N PRO A 376 27.14 -45.74 10.16
CA PRO A 376 26.87 -46.76 9.14
C PRO A 376 27.04 -48.20 9.66
N PRO A 377 26.47 -49.18 8.93
CA PRO A 377 27.07 -50.49 8.84
C PRO A 377 27.59 -50.80 7.43
N ASP A 378 28.46 -51.79 7.44
CA ASP A 378 29.53 -52.13 6.53
C ASP A 378 29.11 -53.04 5.35
N ASP A 379 29.95 -52.96 4.31
CA ASP A 379 30.31 -53.95 3.28
C ASP A 379 29.40 -54.35 2.09
N SER A 380 29.90 -53.90 0.94
CA SER A 380 30.17 -54.68 -0.30
C SER A 380 29.06 -54.98 -1.31
N GLN A 381 29.20 -54.42 -2.52
CA GLN A 381 29.45 -55.12 -3.81
C GLN A 381 29.27 -54.16 -5.02
N GLN A 382 30.02 -54.45 -6.08
CA GLN A 382 30.36 -53.64 -7.26
C GLN A 382 29.19 -53.38 -8.23
N SER A 383 29.25 -52.25 -8.97
CA SER A 383 29.48 -52.19 -10.45
C SER A 383 29.15 -50.81 -11.04
N GLN A 384 29.56 -50.61 -12.30
CA GLN A 384 30.05 -49.35 -12.91
C GLN A 384 29.00 -48.50 -13.67
N ALA A 385 29.34 -47.21 -13.74
CA ALA A 385 29.22 -46.25 -14.86
C ALA A 385 27.86 -45.67 -15.27
N GLY A 386 27.79 -44.32 -15.27
CA GLY A 386 26.83 -43.56 -16.08
C GLY A 386 26.62 -42.10 -15.68
N SER A 387 27.46 -41.20 -16.20
CA SER A 387 27.22 -39.76 -16.49
C SER A 387 26.60 -38.83 -15.43
N GLN A 388 27.44 -37.91 -14.93
CA GLN A 388 27.05 -36.64 -14.32
C GLN A 388 26.36 -35.72 -15.34
N GLN A 389 25.21 -35.15 -14.98
CA GLN A 389 24.65 -33.96 -15.63
C GLN A 389 24.77 -32.78 -14.67
N ASN A 390 25.46 -31.74 -15.13
CA ASN A 390 25.51 -30.41 -14.52
C ASN A 390 24.11 -29.76 -14.55
N PRO A 391 23.76 -28.94 -13.54
CA PRO A 391 22.61 -28.04 -13.63
C PRO A 391 22.83 -26.93 -14.67
N PRO A 392 21.73 -26.34 -15.21
CA PRO A 392 21.79 -25.43 -16.35
C PRO A 392 22.46 -24.09 -16.06
N ILE A 393 23.09 -23.58 -17.12
CA ILE A 393 23.92 -22.38 -17.23
C ILE A 393 23.04 -21.13 -17.31
N VAL A 394 23.35 -20.13 -16.47
CA VAL A 394 22.83 -18.75 -16.53
C VAL A 394 23.37 -18.05 -17.79
N PRO A 395 22.53 -17.44 -18.65
CA PRO A 395 23.04 -16.68 -19.80
C PRO A 395 23.66 -15.33 -19.37
N PRO A 396 24.75 -14.88 -20.00
CA PRO A 396 25.49 -13.70 -19.58
C PRO A 396 24.83 -12.38 -20.01
N VAL A 397 24.98 -11.38 -19.14
CA VAL A 397 24.66 -9.95 -19.34
C VAL A 397 25.42 -9.40 -20.54
N VAL A 398 24.70 -8.78 -21.48
CA VAL A 398 25.29 -8.05 -22.62
C VAL A 398 25.38 -6.57 -22.27
N ASN A 399 26.61 -6.09 -22.09
CA ASN A 399 26.94 -4.66 -22.11
C ASN A 399 26.82 -4.14 -23.54
N ILE A 400 26.08 -3.05 -23.74
CA ILE A 400 26.05 -2.31 -25.00
C ILE A 400 26.72 -0.95 -24.77
N THR A 401 27.92 -0.81 -25.31
CA THR A 401 28.64 0.45 -25.46
C THR A 401 27.99 1.34 -26.52
N GLU A 402 28.04 2.65 -26.25
CA GLU A 402 27.66 3.75 -27.15
C GLU A 402 28.28 3.64 -28.53
N ASP A 403 27.48 3.90 -29.58
CA ASP A 403 27.99 4.43 -30.85
C ASP A 403 27.06 5.55 -31.34
N ASN A 404 27.72 6.67 -31.61
CA ASN A 404 27.20 7.97 -32.00
C ASN A 404 27.36 8.12 -33.51
N GLU A 405 26.27 8.22 -34.29
CA GLU A 405 26.32 8.86 -35.62
C GLU A 405 25.05 9.65 -35.97
N ASN A 406 25.31 10.91 -36.34
CA ASN A 406 24.44 11.88 -36.97
C ASN A 406 23.72 11.35 -38.23
N ALA A 407 22.41 11.63 -38.36
CA ALA A 407 21.82 12.19 -39.58
C ALA A 407 20.38 12.70 -39.33
N ALA A 408 20.16 14.00 -39.55
CA ALA A 408 18.82 14.55 -39.83
C ALA A 408 18.45 14.32 -41.30
N PRO A 409 17.16 14.19 -41.64
CA PRO A 409 16.41 15.29 -42.30
C PRO A 409 14.92 15.29 -41.86
N GLU A 410 14.00 16.19 -42.16
CA GLU A 410 13.85 17.47 -42.86
C GLU A 410 12.49 18.06 -42.37
N ALA A 411 12.23 19.35 -42.63
CA ALA A 411 11.19 20.13 -41.96
C ALA A 411 9.92 20.42 -42.80
N ILE A 412 8.77 20.60 -42.09
CA ILE A 412 7.67 21.60 -42.32
C ILE A 412 6.61 21.27 -43.42
N PRO A 413 5.29 21.65 -43.29
CA PRO A 413 4.75 22.81 -42.56
C PRO A 413 3.49 22.68 -41.69
N THR A 414 3.43 23.66 -40.79
CA THR A 414 2.26 24.25 -40.11
C THR A 414 1.12 24.69 -41.04
N ARG A 415 -0.13 24.57 -40.57
CA ARG A 415 -1.26 25.39 -41.05
C ARG A 415 -2.11 25.91 -39.90
N THR A 416 -2.02 27.22 -39.67
CA THR A 416 -3.02 28.04 -38.97
C THR A 416 -4.10 28.46 -39.98
N ARG A 417 -5.39 28.26 -39.65
CA ARG A 417 -6.45 29.23 -40.02
C ARG A 417 -7.71 29.10 -39.17
N SER A 418 -7.91 30.15 -38.37
CA SER A 418 -9.14 30.74 -37.82
C SER A 418 -10.49 30.40 -38.48
N GLY A 419 -11.47 30.09 -37.62
CA GLY A 419 -12.73 30.85 -37.54
C GLY A 419 -13.97 30.25 -38.23
N GLY A 420 -14.99 29.89 -37.44
CA GLY A 420 -16.34 29.63 -37.93
C GLY A 420 -17.22 28.90 -36.93
N SER A 421 -17.85 29.66 -36.02
CA SER A 421 -18.97 29.21 -35.20
C SER A 421 -20.09 28.61 -36.05
N HIS A 422 -20.57 27.40 -35.77
CA HIS A 422 -21.95 27.00 -36.01
C HIS A 422 -22.41 26.12 -34.83
N SER A 423 -23.35 26.66 -34.07
CA SER A 423 -24.16 25.94 -33.10
C SER A 423 -25.13 25.03 -33.85
N SER A 424 -25.16 23.75 -33.51
CA SER A 424 -26.39 22.96 -33.60
C SER A 424 -26.45 21.99 -32.43
N ASN A 425 -27.36 22.27 -31.51
CA ASN A 425 -27.88 21.28 -30.57
C ASN A 425 -28.44 20.09 -31.36
N ASN A 426 -27.95 18.89 -31.06
CA ASN A 426 -28.73 17.67 -31.11
C ASN A 426 -28.32 16.80 -29.92
N ASN A 427 -29.27 16.65 -28.99
CA ASN A 427 -29.23 15.64 -27.93
C ASN A 427 -29.21 14.23 -28.53
N GLY A 428 -28.48 13.33 -27.90
CA GLY A 428 -28.79 11.89 -27.91
C GLY A 428 -27.77 11.00 -28.61
N ALA A 429 -26.74 10.59 -27.87
CA ALA A 429 -26.33 9.19 -27.70
C ALA A 429 -24.97 9.19 -26.98
N THR A 430 -25.02 9.14 -25.66
CA THR A 430 -23.90 8.57 -24.89
C THR A 430 -23.66 7.17 -25.43
N VAL A 431 -22.43 6.87 -25.85
CA VAL A 431 -22.02 5.46 -25.97
C VAL A 431 -21.93 4.95 -24.54
N ASN A 432 -23.05 4.42 -24.05
CA ASN A 432 -23.08 3.60 -22.85
C ASN A 432 -22.18 2.39 -23.12
N THR A 433 -20.97 2.40 -22.57
CA THR A 433 -20.42 1.17 -22.03
C THR A 433 -21.31 0.82 -20.83
N PRO A 434 -22.08 -0.29 -20.87
CA PRO A 434 -22.95 -0.63 -19.76
C PRO A 434 -22.11 -0.79 -18.50
N ALA A 435 -22.53 -0.17 -17.39
CA ALA A 435 -22.07 -0.59 -16.08
C ALA A 435 -22.31 -2.10 -15.93
N PRO A 436 -21.39 -2.87 -15.30
CA PRO A 436 -21.61 -4.31 -15.09
C PRO A 436 -22.89 -4.50 -14.29
N ASN A 437 -23.92 -5.05 -14.94
CA ASN A 437 -25.16 -5.44 -14.26
C ASN A 437 -24.93 -6.78 -13.54
N ILE A 438 -25.79 -7.10 -12.57
CA ILE A 438 -25.69 -8.32 -11.76
C ILE A 438 -25.60 -9.59 -12.64
N ASP A 439 -26.29 -9.62 -13.78
CA ASP A 439 -26.31 -10.75 -14.72
C ASP A 439 -24.95 -10.99 -15.38
N TYR A 440 -24.22 -9.92 -15.69
CA TYR A 440 -22.87 -10.01 -16.24
C TYR A 440 -21.86 -10.53 -15.20
N ALA A 441 -21.94 -10.04 -13.96
CA ALA A 441 -21.08 -10.52 -12.88
C ALA A 441 -21.33 -12.00 -12.57
N LEU A 442 -22.61 -12.44 -12.56
CA LEU A 442 -22.98 -13.84 -12.40
C LEU A 442 -22.52 -14.71 -13.57
N PHE A 443 -22.62 -14.20 -14.80
CA PHE A 443 -22.11 -14.87 -15.99
C PHE A 443 -20.59 -15.07 -15.92
N VAL A 444 -19.82 -14.01 -15.63
CA VAL A 444 -18.35 -14.09 -15.54
C VAL A 444 -17.91 -15.00 -14.38
N ALA A 445 -18.63 -14.98 -13.25
CA ALA A 445 -18.37 -15.91 -12.15
C ALA A 445 -18.59 -17.38 -12.58
N ALA A 446 -19.71 -17.67 -13.24
CA ALA A 446 -20.00 -19.02 -13.76
C ALA A 446 -18.98 -19.47 -14.82
N LEU A 447 -18.54 -18.54 -15.67
CA LEU A 447 -17.50 -18.79 -16.67
C LEU A 447 -16.16 -19.14 -16.00
N ASN A 448 -15.73 -18.38 -14.98
CA ASN A 448 -14.53 -18.69 -14.23
C ASN A 448 -14.60 -20.06 -13.56
N THR A 449 -15.74 -20.39 -12.92
CA THR A 449 -15.95 -21.70 -12.31
C THR A 449 -15.89 -22.84 -13.34
N GLN A 450 -16.44 -22.65 -14.54
CA GLN A 450 -16.35 -23.65 -15.61
C GLN A 450 -14.89 -23.96 -15.99
N ILE A 451 -14.04 -22.93 -16.09
CA ILE A 451 -12.63 -23.09 -16.47
C ILE A 451 -11.85 -23.75 -15.32
N GLU A 452 -12.08 -23.32 -14.09
CA GLU A 452 -11.48 -23.92 -12.88
C GLU A 452 -11.84 -25.42 -12.75
N ASP A 453 -13.11 -25.78 -12.94
CA ASP A 453 -13.56 -27.18 -12.88
C ASP A 453 -12.95 -28.02 -14.01
N TYR A 454 -12.71 -27.44 -15.19
CA TYR A 454 -12.03 -28.11 -16.29
C TYR A 454 -10.56 -28.40 -15.95
N ILE A 455 -9.83 -27.39 -15.45
CA ILE A 455 -8.43 -27.54 -15.00
C ILE A 455 -8.33 -28.60 -13.89
N LYS A 456 -9.23 -28.55 -12.92
CA LYS A 456 -9.29 -29.52 -11.82
C LYS A 456 -9.50 -30.95 -12.33
N GLN A 457 -10.45 -31.17 -13.24
CA GLN A 457 -10.70 -32.49 -13.82
C GLN A 457 -9.51 -33.03 -14.61
N LEU A 458 -8.76 -32.15 -15.30
CA LEU A 458 -7.53 -32.51 -16.00
C LEU A 458 -6.47 -32.99 -15.01
N TYR A 459 -6.20 -32.22 -13.94
CA TYR A 459 -5.22 -32.61 -12.93
C TYR A 459 -5.62 -33.89 -12.18
N GLU A 460 -6.89 -34.08 -11.88
CA GLU A 460 -7.39 -35.33 -11.29
C GLU A 460 -7.16 -36.53 -12.21
N ALA A 461 -7.39 -36.39 -13.53
CA ALA A 461 -7.12 -37.43 -14.51
C ALA A 461 -5.61 -37.75 -14.59
N ILE A 462 -4.76 -36.73 -14.62
CA ILE A 462 -3.29 -36.90 -14.63
C ILE A 462 -2.82 -37.61 -13.35
N ASN A 463 -3.26 -37.14 -12.18
CA ASN A 463 -2.81 -37.65 -10.89
C ASN A 463 -3.33 -39.06 -10.58
N SER A 464 -4.49 -39.44 -11.13
CA SER A 464 -5.02 -40.79 -11.03
C SER A 464 -4.44 -41.76 -12.08
N GLY A 465 -3.63 -41.25 -13.02
CA GLY A 465 -3.07 -42.02 -14.12
C GLY A 465 -4.07 -42.36 -15.23
N ASP A 466 -5.27 -41.75 -15.23
CA ASP A 466 -6.31 -41.92 -16.25
C ASP A 466 -5.94 -41.17 -17.54
N SER A 467 -5.00 -41.77 -18.26
CA SER A 467 -4.41 -41.22 -19.49
C SER A 467 -5.44 -41.12 -20.61
N ASP A 468 -6.46 -41.98 -20.64
CA ASP A 468 -7.51 -41.94 -21.66
C ASP A 468 -8.39 -40.70 -21.47
N LYS A 469 -8.77 -40.39 -20.22
CA LYS A 469 -9.54 -39.19 -19.90
C LYS A 469 -8.74 -37.91 -20.15
N ALA A 470 -7.47 -37.85 -19.73
CA ALA A 470 -6.62 -36.68 -19.96
C ALA A 470 -6.41 -36.43 -21.46
N ASN A 471 -6.11 -37.47 -22.24
CA ASN A 471 -5.94 -37.36 -23.69
C ASN A 471 -7.24 -36.97 -24.41
N ALA A 472 -8.39 -37.45 -23.93
CA ALA A 472 -9.69 -37.03 -24.46
C ALA A 472 -9.93 -35.54 -24.23
N MET A 473 -9.66 -35.02 -23.02
CA MET A 473 -9.80 -33.60 -22.70
C MET A 473 -8.86 -32.72 -23.55
N ILE A 474 -7.58 -33.10 -23.68
CA ILE A 474 -6.61 -32.37 -24.52
C ILE A 474 -7.06 -32.35 -25.99
N LYS A 475 -7.58 -33.47 -26.49
CA LYS A 475 -8.05 -33.60 -27.87
C LYS A 475 -9.32 -32.81 -28.16
N GLU A 476 -10.27 -32.78 -27.23
CA GLU A 476 -11.53 -32.05 -27.38
C GLU A 476 -11.37 -30.54 -27.18
N GLY A 477 -10.40 -30.14 -26.35
CA GLY A 477 -10.15 -28.74 -26.00
C GLY A 477 -11.22 -28.16 -25.06
N LEU A 478 -10.94 -26.98 -24.50
CA LEU A 478 -11.92 -26.23 -23.72
C LEU A 478 -12.88 -25.49 -24.66
N GLN A 479 -14.18 -25.59 -24.39
CA GLN A 479 -15.24 -24.97 -25.20
C GLN A 479 -16.02 -23.97 -24.34
N LEU A 480 -15.98 -22.69 -24.70
CA LEU A 480 -16.65 -21.60 -23.98
C LEU A 480 -17.67 -20.91 -24.88
N ASN A 481 -18.82 -20.53 -24.31
CA ASN A 481 -19.84 -19.74 -24.99
C ASN A 481 -20.18 -18.50 -24.17
N LEU A 482 -19.90 -17.34 -24.75
CA LEU A 482 -20.09 -16.05 -24.10
C LEU A 482 -21.46 -15.42 -24.39
N GLY A 483 -22.21 -15.94 -25.37
CA GLY A 483 -23.40 -15.28 -25.88
C GLY A 483 -23.11 -13.80 -26.21
N ASN A 484 -23.93 -12.90 -25.66
CA ASN A 484 -23.74 -11.45 -25.85
C ASN A 484 -22.75 -10.80 -24.85
N PHE A 485 -22.22 -11.57 -23.88
CA PHE A 485 -21.37 -11.06 -22.80
C PHE A 485 -19.89 -11.15 -23.16
N VAL A 486 -19.46 -10.25 -24.03
CA VAL A 486 -18.14 -10.32 -24.70
C VAL A 486 -16.96 -9.75 -23.90
N GLY A 487 -17.14 -9.44 -22.62
CA GLY A 487 -16.05 -8.97 -21.74
C GLY A 487 -15.61 -10.09 -20.79
N LEU A 488 -14.32 -10.34 -20.70
CA LEU A 488 -13.71 -11.35 -19.82
C LEU A 488 -12.86 -10.65 -18.77
N ASN A 489 -13.01 -10.96 -17.49
CA ASN A 489 -12.21 -10.28 -16.46
C ASN A 489 -10.76 -10.82 -16.41
N SER A 490 -9.88 -10.12 -15.71
CA SER A 490 -8.48 -10.52 -15.51
C SER A 490 -8.33 -11.96 -15.05
N LYS A 491 -9.18 -12.41 -14.11
CA LYS A 491 -9.22 -13.80 -13.65
C LYS A 491 -9.54 -14.78 -14.78
N THR A 492 -10.52 -14.50 -15.64
CA THR A 492 -10.82 -15.36 -16.80
C THR A 492 -9.62 -15.46 -17.73
N ILE A 493 -8.91 -14.35 -17.98
CA ILE A 493 -7.73 -14.34 -18.86
C ILE A 493 -6.57 -15.14 -18.28
N ALA A 494 -6.29 -15.02 -16.98
CA ALA A 494 -5.27 -15.83 -16.30
C ALA A 494 -5.59 -17.34 -16.35
N LEU A 495 -6.87 -17.71 -16.15
CA LEU A 495 -7.30 -19.10 -16.25
C LEU A 495 -7.17 -19.65 -17.68
N LEU A 496 -7.47 -18.84 -18.70
CA LEU A 496 -7.25 -19.23 -20.10
C LEU A 496 -5.76 -19.41 -20.42
N GLU A 497 -4.89 -18.61 -19.82
CA GLU A 497 -3.43 -18.77 -19.96
C GLU A 497 -2.97 -20.09 -19.32
N GLU A 498 -3.50 -20.44 -18.15
CA GLU A 498 -3.20 -21.72 -17.50
C GLU A 498 -3.65 -22.92 -18.36
N VAL A 499 -4.86 -22.87 -18.92
CA VAL A 499 -5.35 -23.90 -19.86
C VAL A 499 -4.42 -24.03 -21.07
N SER A 500 -3.98 -22.90 -21.64
CA SER A 500 -3.08 -22.92 -22.80
C SER A 500 -1.70 -23.47 -22.45
N LYS A 501 -1.12 -23.10 -21.30
CA LYS A 501 0.15 -23.64 -20.77
C LYS A 501 0.08 -25.14 -20.47
N ALA A 502 -1.11 -25.64 -20.12
CA ALA A 502 -1.37 -27.08 -19.99
C ALA A 502 -1.45 -27.82 -21.34
N GLY A 503 -1.20 -27.14 -22.46
CA GLY A 503 -1.22 -27.72 -23.81
C GLY A 503 -2.62 -27.92 -24.36
N ILE A 504 -3.63 -27.20 -23.85
CA ILE A 504 -5.03 -27.34 -24.26
C ILE A 504 -5.47 -26.12 -25.07
N ALA A 505 -6.07 -26.35 -26.24
CA ALA A 505 -6.65 -25.30 -27.04
C ALA A 505 -8.04 -24.89 -26.50
N THR A 506 -8.37 -23.60 -26.56
CA THR A 506 -9.68 -23.09 -26.14
C THR A 506 -10.44 -22.47 -27.30
N THR A 507 -11.65 -22.98 -27.57
CA THR A 507 -12.58 -22.39 -28.53
C THR A 507 -13.60 -21.52 -27.79
N ILE A 508 -13.81 -20.30 -28.30
CA ILE A 508 -14.73 -19.33 -27.70
C ILE A 508 -15.74 -18.88 -28.75
N ASP A 509 -17.02 -19.17 -28.50
CA ASP A 509 -18.17 -18.71 -29.28
C ASP A 509 -18.79 -17.46 -28.62
N PHE A 510 -19.06 -16.41 -29.40
CA PHE A 510 -19.69 -15.19 -28.90
C PHE A 510 -20.45 -14.42 -29.99
N THR A 511 -21.47 -13.67 -29.57
CA THR A 511 -22.28 -12.81 -30.43
C THR A 511 -21.97 -11.35 -30.12
N TYR A 512 -21.58 -10.57 -31.14
CA TYR A 512 -21.35 -9.13 -30.99
C TYR A 512 -22.05 -8.35 -32.11
N LYS A 513 -22.86 -7.35 -31.73
CA LYS A 513 -23.69 -6.58 -32.68
C LYS A 513 -24.53 -7.47 -33.62
N ASN A 514 -25.12 -8.53 -33.07
CA ASN A 514 -25.95 -9.54 -33.76
C ASN A 514 -25.20 -10.33 -34.87
N ILE A 515 -23.88 -10.46 -34.74
CA ILE A 515 -23.05 -11.30 -35.60
C ILE A 515 -22.36 -12.33 -34.70
N ASP A 516 -22.43 -13.59 -35.09
CA ASP A 516 -21.76 -14.69 -34.38
C ASP A 516 -20.31 -14.81 -34.82
N TYR A 517 -19.44 -14.97 -33.82
CA TYR A 517 -18.00 -15.08 -33.96
C TYR A 517 -17.51 -16.32 -33.21
N ARG A 518 -16.46 -16.92 -33.76
CA ARG A 518 -15.69 -18.00 -33.15
C ARG A 518 -14.21 -17.65 -33.20
N THR A 519 -13.54 -17.78 -32.07
CA THR A 519 -12.08 -17.67 -31.97
C THR A 519 -11.49 -18.92 -31.32
N LEU A 520 -10.23 -19.22 -31.65
CA LEU A 520 -9.47 -20.32 -31.08
C LEU A 520 -8.18 -19.77 -30.52
N ILE A 521 -7.99 -19.99 -29.23
CA ILE A 521 -6.71 -19.81 -28.56
C ILE A 521 -5.97 -21.15 -28.69
N PRO A 522 -4.84 -21.21 -29.41
CA PRO A 522 -4.12 -22.46 -29.59
C PRO A 522 -3.52 -22.97 -28.27
N ALA A 523 -3.20 -24.27 -28.23
CA ALA A 523 -2.42 -24.84 -27.15
C ALA A 523 -1.01 -24.23 -27.10
N ASN A 524 -0.47 -24.02 -25.90
CA ASN A 524 0.82 -23.37 -25.66
C ASN A 524 0.93 -21.95 -26.25
N ALA A 525 -0.20 -21.26 -26.42
CA ALA A 525 -0.23 -19.86 -26.76
C ALA A 525 0.29 -19.03 -25.58
N GLU A 526 1.17 -18.07 -25.87
CA GLU A 526 1.55 -17.06 -24.90
C GLU A 526 0.41 -16.03 -24.81
N ILE A 527 -0.52 -16.26 -23.88
CA ILE A 527 -1.60 -15.32 -23.61
C ILE A 527 -1.07 -14.26 -22.67
N ALA A 528 -0.43 -13.22 -23.22
CA ALA A 528 0.02 -12.06 -22.44
C ALA A 528 -1.19 -11.36 -21.79
N PRO A 529 -1.45 -11.53 -20.48
CA PRO A 529 -2.72 -11.11 -19.88
C PRO A 529 -2.89 -9.59 -19.89
N THR A 530 -1.78 -8.86 -19.79
CA THR A 530 -1.74 -7.40 -19.63
C THR A 530 -1.94 -6.63 -20.94
N SER A 531 -1.59 -7.22 -22.09
CA SER A 531 -1.77 -6.55 -23.39
C SER A 531 -3.22 -6.58 -23.88
N LEU A 532 -4.05 -7.46 -23.31
CA LEU A 532 -5.40 -7.75 -23.77
C LEU A 532 -6.50 -7.11 -22.90
N LEU A 533 -6.22 -6.70 -21.68
CA LEU A 533 -7.21 -6.05 -20.79
C LEU A 533 -7.42 -4.57 -21.15
N ASN A 534 -8.56 -4.01 -20.74
CA ASN A 534 -8.87 -2.59 -20.78
C ASN A 534 -8.82 -1.99 -19.37
N LYS A 535 -8.94 -0.67 -19.27
CA LYS A 535 -8.96 0.14 -18.03
C LYS A 535 -9.89 -0.32 -16.90
N ASP A 536 -10.86 -1.21 -17.18
CA ASP A 536 -11.80 -1.74 -16.18
C ASP A 536 -11.45 -3.19 -15.77
N GLY A 537 -10.28 -3.71 -16.19
CA GLY A 537 -9.82 -5.07 -15.92
C GLY A 537 -10.48 -6.13 -16.80
N TYR A 538 -11.03 -5.75 -17.96
CA TYR A 538 -11.71 -6.66 -18.88
C TYR A 538 -11.04 -6.74 -20.26
N CYS A 539 -10.89 -7.94 -20.80
CA CYS A 539 -10.50 -8.18 -22.17
C CYS A 539 -11.75 -8.45 -23.02
N GLY A 540 -11.90 -7.73 -24.13
CA GLY A 540 -12.97 -8.00 -25.09
C GLY A 540 -12.69 -9.27 -25.90
N ALA A 541 -13.70 -10.13 -26.10
CA ALA A 541 -13.59 -11.34 -26.92
C ALA A 541 -13.17 -11.03 -28.38
N LEU A 542 -13.50 -9.84 -28.90
CA LEU A 542 -13.02 -9.37 -30.19
C LEU A 542 -11.50 -9.11 -30.21
N LYS A 543 -10.91 -8.74 -29.08
CA LYS A 543 -9.46 -8.50 -28.94
C LYS A 543 -8.70 -9.83 -28.93
N LEU A 544 -9.22 -10.83 -28.23
CA LEU A 544 -8.74 -12.22 -28.34
C LEU A 544 -8.83 -12.74 -29.78
N MET A 545 -9.96 -12.50 -30.45
CA MET A 545 -10.12 -12.89 -31.86
C MET A 545 -9.15 -12.16 -32.80
N LYS A 546 -8.80 -10.91 -32.51
CA LYS A 546 -7.81 -10.16 -33.31
C LYS A 546 -6.40 -10.74 -33.13
N GLU A 547 -6.08 -11.19 -31.91
CA GLU A 547 -4.78 -11.74 -31.56
C GLU A 547 -4.57 -13.15 -32.11
N TYR A 548 -5.54 -14.04 -31.90
CA TYR A 548 -5.41 -15.47 -32.24
C TYR A 548 -6.14 -15.88 -33.53
N GLY A 549 -6.86 -14.94 -34.16
CA GLY A 549 -7.56 -15.16 -35.41
C GLY A 549 -9.03 -15.58 -35.27
N ARG A 550 -9.74 -15.54 -36.40
CA ARG A 550 -11.14 -15.96 -36.55
C ARG A 550 -11.18 -17.34 -37.22
N ILE A 551 -12.01 -18.25 -36.69
CA ILE A 551 -12.36 -19.47 -37.42
C ILE A 551 -13.57 -19.15 -38.30
N GLU A 552 -13.42 -19.22 -39.63
CA GLU A 552 -14.58 -19.30 -40.53
C GLU A 552 -15.18 -20.71 -40.42
N GLU A 553 -16.51 -20.82 -40.47
CA GLU A 553 -17.38 -21.94 -40.01
C GLU A 553 -17.01 -23.40 -40.44
N ASN A 554 -15.93 -23.64 -41.19
CA ASN A 554 -15.61 -24.94 -41.78
C ASN A 554 -14.27 -25.58 -41.38
N ASN A 555 -13.52 -25.06 -40.41
CA ASN A 555 -12.28 -25.73 -39.95
C ASN A 555 -12.46 -26.41 -38.57
N SER A 556 -12.12 -27.69 -38.50
CA SER A 556 -12.09 -28.48 -37.27
C SER A 556 -10.81 -28.16 -36.47
N PRO A 557 -10.85 -28.15 -35.12
CA PRO A 557 -9.66 -27.94 -34.26
C PRO A 557 -8.51 -28.93 -34.52
N SER A 558 -8.82 -30.08 -35.15
CA SER A 558 -7.84 -31.08 -35.57
C SER A 558 -6.94 -30.66 -36.73
N ASP A 559 -7.27 -29.59 -37.46
CA ASP A 559 -6.64 -29.28 -38.74
C ASP A 559 -5.54 -28.21 -38.64
N ILE A 560 -5.20 -27.77 -37.42
CA ILE A 560 -4.23 -26.69 -37.15
C ILE A 560 -3.11 -27.10 -36.17
N GLY A 561 -2.91 -28.41 -35.96
CA GLY A 561 -1.81 -28.98 -35.17
C GLY A 561 -0.78 -29.68 -36.03
#